data_AF-A0A976JJM4-F1
#
_entry.id   AF-A0A976JJM4-F1
#
_cell.length_a   1.000
_cell.length_b   1.000
_cell.length_c   1.000
_cell.angle_alpha   90.00
_cell.angle_beta   90.00
_cell.angle_gamma   90.00
#
_symmetry.space_group_name_H-M   'P 1'
#
loop_
_entity.id
_entity.type
_entity.pdbx_description
1 polymer ?
#
loop_
_entity_poly.entity_id
_entity_poly.type
_entity_poly.pdbx_seq_one_letter_code
_entity_poly.pdbx_strand_id
1 'polypeptide(L)'
;MRMLTKFNLIQIFLLVLLFLPLATFSSETKKERLDFIRNLESRIQKDIPKMDMEKRYQIYVDAARELHRFHFNNYAVKYLNKALLLEVKSSKVPVWIKLLGIHHQEGQLETLKVDLGRFNNWVNTNKVKLSTRAKSANDFYTFITSTESAETILSKEQINQLQKSFFASEFNWVNFERLLRHKKWEEAKSMVNFSQVKNSSNWTKLKVDLLNLNTKNSISTLHCNDFKKTDDLNPEHLMCQVMEDHLKKKPKNPALMAKFHKSLNALKPEYHWFYRLVKELQS
;
A
#
# COMPACT_ATOMS: atom_id res chain seq x y z
N MET A 1 -15.25 44.76 38.95
CA MET A 1 -15.77 43.46 38.46
C MET A 1 -16.09 43.60 36.97
N ARG A 2 -15.55 42.68 36.14
CA ARG A 2 -15.81 42.48 34.69
C ARG A 2 -15.24 43.52 33.69
N MET A 3 -13.95 43.40 33.38
CA MET A 3 -13.38 43.67 32.04
C MET A 3 -12.80 42.37 31.45
N LEU A 4 -13.64 41.35 31.32
CA LEU A 4 -13.31 40.07 30.69
C LEU A 4 -14.46 39.65 29.78
N THR A 5 -14.71 40.40 28.69
CA THR A 5 -15.68 39.93 27.68
C THR A 5 -15.37 40.30 26.24
N LYS A 6 -14.54 41.30 25.94
CA LYS A 6 -14.29 41.67 24.53
C LYS A 6 -13.00 41.10 23.91
N PHE A 7 -11.97 40.82 24.71
CA PHE A 7 -10.68 40.35 24.18
C PHE A 7 -10.69 38.85 23.80
N ASN A 8 -11.54 38.04 24.42
CA ASN A 8 -11.60 36.60 24.14
C ASN A 8 -12.36 36.25 22.84
N LEU A 9 -13.35 37.05 22.43
CA LEU A 9 -14.17 36.76 21.25
C LEU A 9 -13.38 36.94 19.94
N ILE A 10 -12.52 37.96 19.86
CA ILE A 10 -11.69 38.22 18.68
C ILE A 10 -10.62 37.13 18.53
N GLN A 11 -10.01 36.69 19.63
CA GLN A 11 -9.04 35.59 19.62
C GLN A 11 -9.68 34.25 19.25
N ILE A 12 -10.88 33.96 19.75
CA ILE A 12 -11.64 32.75 19.36
C ILE A 12 -12.05 32.82 17.88
N PHE A 13 -12.50 33.97 17.38
CA PHE A 13 -12.90 34.14 15.98
C PHE A 13 -11.72 33.99 15.01
N LEU A 14 -10.55 34.53 15.37
CA LEU A 14 -9.30 34.33 14.61
C LEU A 14 -8.83 32.87 14.64
N LEU A 15 -9.01 32.16 15.77
CA LEU A 15 -8.74 30.72 15.88
C LEU A 15 -9.67 29.90 14.98
N VAL A 16 -10.96 30.21 14.91
CA VAL A 16 -11.93 29.52 14.03
C VAL A 16 -11.62 29.79 12.55
N LEU A 17 -11.22 31.02 12.19
CA LEU A 17 -10.77 31.37 10.85
C LEU A 17 -9.49 30.63 10.41
N LEU A 18 -8.62 30.28 11.36
CA LEU A 18 -7.42 29.48 11.09
C LEU A 18 -7.73 27.99 10.81
N PHE A 19 -8.86 27.46 11.29
CA PHE A 19 -9.25 26.06 11.06
C PHE A 19 -10.17 25.84 9.84
N LEU A 20 -10.84 26.88 9.35
CA LEU A 20 -11.70 26.81 8.17
C LEU A 20 -10.99 26.39 6.85
N PRO A 21 -9.75 26.83 6.54
CA PRO A 21 -9.10 26.48 5.26
C PRO A 21 -8.49 25.06 5.24
N LEU A 22 -8.43 24.35 6.37
CA LEU A 22 -8.00 22.94 6.40
C LEU A 22 -9.12 21.98 5.96
N ALA A 23 -10.39 22.40 6.07
CA ALA A 23 -11.52 21.58 5.66
C ALA A 23 -11.71 21.55 4.14
N THR A 24 -11.38 22.64 3.43
CA THR A 24 -11.66 22.79 1.99
C THR A 24 -10.66 22.05 1.10
N PHE A 25 -9.36 22.04 1.42
CA PHE A 25 -8.34 21.32 0.62
C PHE A 25 -8.48 19.79 0.64
N SER A 26 -9.06 19.23 1.70
CA SER A 26 -9.38 17.79 1.76
C SER A 26 -10.55 17.40 0.84
N SER A 27 -11.38 18.38 0.46
CA SER A 27 -12.64 18.12 -0.26
C SER A 27 -12.45 17.97 -1.77
N GLU A 28 -11.46 18.64 -2.35
CA GLU A 28 -11.27 18.73 -3.81
C GLU A 28 -10.60 17.48 -4.39
N THR A 29 -9.55 16.98 -3.74
CA THR A 29 -8.94 15.68 -4.05
C THR A 29 -9.87 14.50 -3.74
N LYS A 30 -10.73 14.64 -2.73
CA LYS A 30 -11.80 13.69 -2.46
C LYS A 30 -12.86 13.72 -3.56
N LYS A 31 -13.21 14.90 -4.08
CA LYS A 31 -14.16 15.10 -5.18
C LYS A 31 -13.67 14.46 -6.48
N GLU A 32 -12.43 14.70 -6.89
CA GLU A 32 -11.85 14.07 -8.10
C GLU A 32 -11.79 12.54 -7.99
N ARG A 33 -11.42 12.01 -6.82
CA ARG A 33 -11.43 10.57 -6.55
C ARG A 33 -12.85 9.97 -6.60
N LEU A 34 -13.82 10.69 -6.04
CA LEU A 34 -15.24 10.30 -6.09
C LEU A 34 -15.79 10.40 -7.52
N ASP A 35 -15.37 11.38 -8.30
CA ASP A 35 -15.77 11.52 -9.71
C ASP A 35 -15.20 10.40 -10.57
N PHE A 36 -13.95 9.98 -10.35
CA PHE A 36 -13.39 8.79 -11.01
C PHE A 36 -14.22 7.53 -10.70
N ILE A 37 -14.52 7.27 -9.42
CA ILE A 37 -15.34 6.13 -9.01
C ILE A 37 -16.73 6.23 -9.63
N ARG A 38 -17.39 7.39 -9.55
CA ARG A 38 -18.74 7.61 -10.08
C ARG A 38 -18.79 7.39 -11.60
N ASN A 39 -17.79 7.86 -12.33
CA ASN A 39 -17.69 7.67 -13.77
C ASN A 39 -17.47 6.19 -14.12
N LEU A 40 -16.61 5.49 -13.38
CA LEU A 40 -16.40 4.06 -13.54
C LEU A 40 -17.68 3.27 -13.23
N GLU A 41 -18.34 3.55 -12.10
CA GLU A 41 -19.59 2.89 -11.69
C GLU A 41 -20.72 3.14 -12.69
N SER A 42 -20.87 4.37 -13.19
CA SER A 42 -21.86 4.73 -14.22
C SER A 42 -21.64 3.97 -15.52
N ARG A 43 -20.39 3.90 -16.01
CA ARG A 43 -20.04 3.10 -17.21
C ARG A 43 -20.33 1.63 -17.01
N ILE A 44 -19.91 1.08 -15.87
CA ILE A 44 -20.17 -0.31 -15.52
C ILE A 44 -21.69 -0.57 -15.47
N GLN A 45 -22.48 0.28 -14.82
CA GLN A 45 -23.94 0.09 -14.74
C GLN A 45 -24.62 0.17 -16.10
N LYS A 46 -24.18 1.08 -16.98
CA LYS A 46 -24.78 1.29 -18.29
C LYS A 46 -24.45 0.16 -19.27
N ASP A 47 -23.20 -0.28 -19.28
CA ASP A 47 -22.67 -1.10 -20.38
C ASP A 47 -22.65 -2.61 -20.03
N ILE A 48 -22.36 -2.97 -18.78
CA ILE A 48 -22.24 -4.38 -18.34
C ILE A 48 -23.51 -5.21 -18.55
N PRO A 49 -24.74 -4.73 -18.25
CA PRO A 49 -25.95 -5.56 -18.37
C PRO A 49 -26.24 -6.05 -19.79
N LYS A 50 -25.60 -5.44 -20.81
CA LYS A 50 -25.76 -5.79 -22.23
C LYS A 50 -24.69 -6.76 -22.73
N MET A 51 -23.70 -7.10 -21.91
CA MET A 51 -22.58 -7.97 -22.28
C MET A 51 -22.84 -9.42 -21.88
N ASP A 52 -22.15 -10.37 -22.50
CA ASP A 52 -22.12 -11.76 -22.08
C ASP A 52 -21.35 -11.93 -20.75
N MET A 53 -21.61 -13.02 -20.02
CA MET A 53 -21.05 -13.24 -18.67
C MET A 53 -19.51 -13.25 -18.65
N GLU A 54 -18.87 -13.74 -19.70
CA GLU A 54 -17.41 -13.83 -19.78
C GLU A 54 -16.80 -12.42 -19.87
N LYS A 55 -17.37 -11.57 -20.72
CA LYS A 55 -16.97 -10.17 -20.83
C LYS A 55 -17.27 -9.37 -19.57
N ARG A 56 -18.41 -9.62 -18.91
CA ARG A 56 -18.73 -9.01 -17.60
C ARG A 56 -17.68 -9.36 -16.55
N TYR A 57 -17.28 -10.65 -16.51
CA TYR A 57 -16.27 -11.14 -15.59
C TYR A 57 -14.94 -10.41 -15.79
N GLN A 58 -14.45 -10.33 -17.02
CA GLN A 58 -13.18 -9.63 -17.28
C GLN A 58 -13.23 -8.16 -16.87
N ILE A 59 -14.32 -7.45 -17.18
CA ILE A 59 -14.45 -6.04 -16.80
C ILE A 59 -14.48 -5.87 -15.28
N TYR A 60 -15.15 -6.76 -14.53
CA TYR A 60 -15.13 -6.70 -13.07
C TYR A 60 -13.73 -6.95 -12.50
N VAL A 61 -12.97 -7.90 -13.06
CA VAL A 61 -11.58 -8.16 -12.65
C VAL A 61 -10.67 -6.97 -12.94
N ASP A 62 -10.79 -6.36 -14.13
CA ASP A 62 -10.01 -5.19 -14.51
C ASP A 62 -10.40 -3.94 -13.71
N ALA A 63 -11.69 -3.72 -13.48
CA ALA A 63 -12.17 -2.64 -12.61
C ALA A 63 -11.58 -2.79 -11.20
N ALA A 64 -11.63 -4.01 -10.63
CA ALA A 64 -11.04 -4.27 -9.33
C ALA A 64 -9.52 -4.02 -9.31
N ARG A 65 -8.80 -4.39 -10.38
CA ARG A 65 -7.37 -4.14 -10.50
C ARG A 65 -7.05 -2.64 -10.48
N GLU A 66 -7.76 -1.84 -11.28
CA GLU A 66 -7.53 -0.39 -11.32
C GLU A 66 -7.92 0.26 -9.98
N LEU A 67 -9.06 -0.13 -9.40
CA LEU A 67 -9.49 0.39 -8.10
C LEU A 67 -8.50 0.05 -6.98
N HIS A 68 -7.96 -1.18 -6.95
CA HIS A 68 -6.92 -1.57 -6.00
C HIS A 68 -5.62 -0.78 -6.23
N ARG A 69 -5.23 -0.55 -7.49
CA ARG A 69 -4.07 0.29 -7.83
C ARG A 69 -4.20 1.71 -7.28
N PHE A 70 -5.41 2.26 -7.25
CA PHE A 70 -5.71 3.56 -6.64
C PHE A 70 -6.13 3.48 -5.16
N HIS A 71 -6.04 2.29 -4.56
CA HIS A 71 -6.36 1.99 -3.16
C HIS A 71 -7.82 2.26 -2.76
N PHE A 72 -8.74 2.16 -3.72
CA PHE A 72 -10.16 2.08 -3.46
C PHE A 72 -10.53 0.63 -3.10
N ASN A 73 -9.94 0.09 -2.04
CA ASN A 73 -9.97 -1.33 -1.72
C ASN A 73 -11.38 -1.85 -1.47
N ASN A 74 -12.26 -1.07 -0.84
CA ASN A 74 -13.68 -1.43 -0.70
C ASN A 74 -14.38 -1.63 -2.06
N TYR A 75 -14.08 -0.78 -3.04
CA TYR A 75 -14.64 -0.91 -4.39
C TYR A 75 -13.97 -2.05 -5.16
N ALA A 76 -12.67 -2.25 -4.99
CA ALA A 76 -11.97 -3.40 -5.57
C ALA A 76 -12.60 -4.72 -5.07
N VAL A 77 -12.77 -4.86 -3.75
CA VAL A 77 -13.44 -6.01 -3.11
C VAL A 77 -14.87 -6.18 -3.61
N LYS A 78 -15.64 -5.08 -3.76
CA LYS A 78 -16.99 -5.12 -4.36
C LYS A 78 -16.98 -5.77 -5.75
N TYR A 79 -16.05 -5.38 -6.62
CA TYR A 79 -15.98 -5.92 -7.98
C TYR A 79 -15.40 -7.33 -8.05
N LEU A 80 -14.44 -7.68 -7.19
CA LEU A 80 -13.95 -9.06 -7.07
C LEU A 80 -15.09 -10.00 -6.63
N ASN A 81 -15.88 -9.60 -5.63
CA ASN A 81 -17.04 -10.38 -5.20
C ASN A 81 -18.08 -10.52 -6.32
N LYS A 82 -18.34 -9.45 -7.10
CA LYS A 82 -19.20 -9.57 -8.30
C LYS A 82 -18.64 -10.55 -9.33
N ALA A 83 -17.33 -10.53 -9.58
CA ALA A 83 -16.67 -11.48 -10.48
C ALA A 83 -16.77 -12.93 -9.97
N LEU A 84 -16.65 -13.16 -8.66
CA LEU A 84 -16.80 -14.48 -8.05
C LEU A 84 -18.22 -15.06 -8.21
N LEU A 85 -19.24 -14.21 -8.30
CA LEU A 85 -20.64 -14.62 -8.44
C LEU A 85 -21.04 -14.97 -9.89
N LEU A 86 -20.26 -14.57 -10.90
CA LEU A 86 -20.60 -14.85 -12.30
C LEU A 86 -20.35 -16.31 -12.66
N GLU A 87 -21.27 -16.91 -13.41
CA GLU A 87 -21.11 -18.25 -13.99
C GLU A 87 -20.33 -18.17 -15.31
N VAL A 88 -19.02 -18.37 -15.22
CA VAL A 88 -18.09 -18.26 -16.35
C VAL A 88 -17.17 -19.46 -16.44
N LYS A 89 -16.58 -19.66 -17.63
CA LYS A 89 -15.58 -20.73 -17.84
C LYS A 89 -14.19 -20.31 -17.39
N SER A 90 -13.91 -19.00 -17.35
CA SER A 90 -12.65 -18.48 -16.83
C SER A 90 -12.38 -18.92 -15.39
N SER A 91 -11.10 -19.20 -15.11
CA SER A 91 -10.65 -19.53 -13.76
C SER A 91 -10.85 -18.36 -12.80
N LYS A 92 -11.54 -18.61 -11.68
CA LYS A 92 -11.73 -17.64 -10.58
C LYS A 92 -10.54 -17.55 -9.62
N VAL A 93 -9.50 -18.38 -9.82
CA VAL A 93 -8.28 -18.37 -8.98
C VAL A 93 -7.65 -16.97 -8.87
N PRO A 94 -7.43 -16.20 -9.96
CA PRO A 94 -6.83 -14.87 -9.85
C PRO A 94 -7.67 -13.89 -9.02
N VAL A 95 -8.99 -14.06 -9.02
CA VAL A 95 -9.94 -13.23 -8.25
C VAL A 95 -9.80 -13.52 -6.76
N TRP A 96 -9.79 -14.80 -6.39
CA TRP A 96 -9.53 -15.23 -5.02
C TRP A 96 -8.18 -14.74 -4.49
N ILE A 97 -7.14 -14.93 -5.30
CA ILE A 97 -5.78 -14.47 -5.00
C ILE A 97 -5.76 -12.96 -4.68
N LYS A 98 -6.40 -12.15 -5.51
CA LYS A 98 -6.42 -10.70 -5.31
C LYS A 98 -7.28 -10.30 -4.10
N LEU A 99 -8.40 -10.98 -3.87
CA LEU A 99 -9.25 -10.75 -2.70
C LEU A 99 -8.48 -11.00 -1.39
N LEU A 100 -7.79 -12.13 -1.32
CA LEU A 100 -6.94 -12.47 -0.17
C LEU A 100 -5.78 -11.48 0.00
N GLY A 101 -5.16 -11.04 -1.09
CA GLY A 101 -4.13 -10.01 -1.04
C GLY A 101 -4.62 -8.69 -0.44
N ILE A 102 -5.84 -8.25 -0.80
CA ILE A 102 -6.42 -6.99 -0.29
C ILE A 102 -6.74 -7.09 1.19
N HIS A 103 -7.46 -8.13 1.64
CA HIS A 103 -7.83 -8.23 3.07
C HIS A 103 -6.60 -8.39 3.98
N HIS A 104 -5.51 -8.98 3.49
CA HIS A 104 -4.23 -8.99 4.21
C HIS A 104 -3.64 -7.58 4.35
N GLN A 105 -3.53 -6.84 3.24
CA GLN A 105 -2.99 -5.47 3.25
C GLN A 105 -3.77 -4.54 4.19
N GLU A 106 -5.09 -4.74 4.27
CA GLU A 106 -5.99 -3.97 5.15
C GLU A 106 -5.98 -4.45 6.62
N GLY A 107 -5.22 -5.49 6.96
CA GLY A 107 -5.19 -6.06 8.31
C GLY A 107 -6.51 -6.72 8.75
N GLN A 108 -7.38 -7.07 7.79
CA GLN A 108 -8.69 -7.65 8.05
C GLN A 108 -8.60 -9.18 8.26
N LEU A 109 -7.86 -9.60 9.28
CA LEU A 109 -7.49 -11.00 9.49
C LEU A 109 -8.70 -11.96 9.57
N GLU A 110 -9.79 -11.56 10.20
CA GLU A 110 -10.98 -12.41 10.32
C GLU A 110 -11.73 -12.56 8.99
N THR A 111 -11.97 -11.46 8.26
CA THR A 111 -12.58 -11.49 6.91
C THR A 111 -11.76 -12.38 5.97
N LEU A 112 -10.45 -12.25 6.08
CA LEU A 112 -9.49 -12.95 5.27
C LEU A 112 -9.52 -14.47 5.56
N LYS A 113 -9.69 -14.89 6.82
CA LYS A 113 -9.82 -16.32 7.20
C LYS A 113 -11.07 -16.92 6.60
N VAL A 114 -12.17 -16.18 6.67
CA VAL A 114 -13.44 -16.56 6.05
C VAL A 114 -13.27 -16.74 4.54
N ASP A 115 -12.61 -15.80 3.86
CA ASP A 115 -12.39 -15.88 2.41
C ASP A 115 -11.47 -17.02 1.99
N LEU A 116 -10.48 -17.40 2.82
CA LEU A 116 -9.71 -18.62 2.58
C LEU A 116 -10.60 -19.86 2.68
N GLY A 117 -11.43 -19.95 3.72
CA GLY A 117 -12.40 -21.03 3.86
C GLY A 117 -13.30 -21.14 2.63
N ARG A 118 -13.78 -20.00 2.13
CA ARG A 118 -14.56 -19.93 0.88
C ARG A 118 -13.76 -20.36 -0.35
N PHE A 119 -12.50 -19.93 -0.47
CA PHE A 119 -11.63 -20.33 -1.57
C PHE A 119 -11.37 -21.84 -1.57
N ASN A 120 -10.96 -22.41 -0.43
CA ASN A 120 -10.72 -23.84 -0.28
C ASN A 120 -11.97 -24.66 -0.56
N ASN A 121 -13.13 -24.22 -0.04
CA ASN A 121 -14.40 -24.86 -0.36
C ASN A 121 -14.72 -24.78 -1.86
N TRP A 122 -14.51 -23.63 -2.50
CA TRP A 122 -14.74 -23.46 -3.93
C TRP A 122 -13.84 -24.37 -4.76
N VAL A 123 -12.55 -24.47 -4.41
CA VAL A 123 -11.58 -25.37 -5.06
C VAL A 123 -12.04 -26.81 -4.98
N ASN A 124 -12.38 -27.27 -3.77
CA ASN A 124 -12.79 -28.64 -3.52
C ASN A 124 -14.10 -28.99 -4.24
N THR A 125 -15.11 -28.10 -4.12
CA THR A 125 -16.42 -28.26 -4.76
C THR A 125 -16.30 -28.32 -6.28
N ASN A 126 -15.49 -27.45 -6.87
CA ASN A 126 -15.33 -27.38 -8.33
C ASN A 126 -14.25 -28.32 -8.86
N LYS A 127 -13.68 -29.19 -7.98
CA LYS A 127 -12.60 -30.12 -8.29
C LYS A 127 -11.47 -29.45 -9.08
N VAL A 128 -11.18 -28.19 -8.74
CA VAL A 128 -10.17 -27.41 -9.45
C VAL A 128 -8.83 -28.03 -9.14
N LYS A 129 -8.19 -28.61 -10.16
CA LYS A 129 -6.78 -28.96 -10.06
C LYS A 129 -6.01 -27.67 -9.89
N LEU A 130 -5.67 -27.36 -8.64
CA LEU A 130 -4.89 -26.19 -8.35
C LEU A 130 -3.56 -26.30 -9.06
N SER A 131 -3.35 -25.39 -10.00
CA SER A 131 -2.01 -25.12 -10.50
C SER A 131 -1.12 -24.72 -9.33
N THR A 132 0.19 -24.84 -9.50
CA THR A 132 1.19 -24.43 -8.50
C THR A 132 0.88 -23.04 -7.91
N ARG A 133 0.36 -22.12 -8.75
CA ARG A 133 -0.02 -20.75 -8.36
C ARG A 133 -1.15 -20.67 -7.33
N ALA A 134 -2.14 -21.56 -7.40
CA ALA A 134 -3.27 -21.55 -6.49
C ALA A 134 -2.95 -22.25 -5.16
N LYS A 135 -2.14 -23.31 -5.19
CA LYS A 135 -1.58 -23.92 -3.96
C LYS A 135 -0.74 -22.90 -3.20
N SER A 136 0.13 -22.20 -3.93
CA SER A 136 0.94 -21.10 -3.42
C SER A 136 0.13 -20.01 -2.70
N ALA A 137 -1.09 -19.71 -3.17
CA ALA A 137 -1.97 -18.73 -2.53
C ALA A 137 -2.45 -19.20 -1.16
N ASN A 138 -2.88 -20.46 -1.08
CA ASN A 138 -3.33 -21.07 0.16
C ASN A 138 -2.18 -21.21 1.16
N ASP A 139 -0.99 -21.57 0.69
CA ASP A 139 0.21 -21.68 1.52
C ASP A 139 0.67 -20.30 2.05
N PHE A 140 0.66 -19.27 1.18
CA PHE A 140 1.01 -17.89 1.56
C PHE A 140 0.03 -17.31 2.57
N TYR A 141 -1.23 -17.71 2.47
CA TYR A 141 -2.24 -17.21 3.36
C TYR A 141 -2.28 -17.95 4.70
N THR A 142 -2.08 -19.28 4.68
CA THR A 142 -1.81 -20.08 5.89
C THR A 142 -0.60 -19.50 6.62
N PHE A 143 0.43 -19.10 5.88
CA PHE A 143 1.55 -18.33 6.38
C PHE A 143 1.10 -17.06 7.10
N ILE A 144 0.51 -16.08 6.41
CA ILE A 144 0.10 -14.78 6.99
C ILE A 144 -0.76 -14.92 8.24
N THR A 145 -1.69 -15.88 8.26
CA THR A 145 -2.61 -16.07 9.39
C THR A 145 -2.01 -16.80 10.57
N SER A 146 -1.03 -17.66 10.32
CA SER A 146 -0.27 -18.31 11.38
C SER A 146 0.73 -17.36 12.05
N THR A 147 0.93 -16.15 11.51
CA THR A 147 2.02 -15.27 11.91
C THR A 147 1.57 -14.04 12.69
N GLU A 148 1.76 -14.07 14.00
CA GLU A 148 2.39 -12.94 14.70
C GLU A 148 3.93 -13.03 14.66
N SER A 149 4.50 -14.12 14.16
CA SER A 149 5.95 -14.24 13.95
C SER A 149 6.30 -15.31 12.92
N ALA A 150 6.52 -14.86 11.67
CA ALA A 150 6.89 -15.69 10.51
C ALA A 150 8.13 -16.57 10.70
N GLU A 151 9.08 -16.15 11.52
CA GLU A 151 10.39 -16.83 11.64
C GLU A 151 10.42 -17.89 12.74
N THR A 152 9.44 -17.91 13.64
CA THR A 152 9.38 -18.82 14.79
C THR A 152 8.46 -20.03 14.58
N ILE A 153 7.55 -19.97 13.61
CA ILE A 153 6.45 -20.95 13.50
C ILE A 153 6.54 -21.79 12.21
N LEU A 154 7.21 -21.28 11.17
CA LEU A 154 7.29 -21.97 9.90
C LEU A 154 8.51 -22.86 9.82
N SER A 155 8.32 -24.01 9.19
CA SER A 155 9.44 -24.78 8.68
C SER A 155 10.18 -23.99 7.60
N LYS A 156 11.50 -24.23 7.49
CA LYS A 156 12.33 -23.72 6.39
C LYS A 156 11.77 -24.11 5.02
N GLU A 157 11.08 -25.24 4.94
CA GLU A 157 10.48 -25.75 3.72
C GLU A 157 9.29 -24.91 3.25
N GLN A 158 8.40 -24.51 4.16
CA GLN A 158 7.29 -23.60 3.85
C GLN A 158 7.80 -22.23 3.38
N ILE A 159 8.82 -21.67 4.04
CA ILE A 159 9.44 -20.41 3.61
C ILE A 159 10.02 -20.54 2.19
N ASN A 160 10.77 -21.61 1.93
CA ASN A 160 11.36 -21.87 0.62
C ASN A 160 10.30 -22.05 -0.48
N GLN A 161 9.17 -22.68 -0.17
CA GLN A 161 8.06 -22.83 -1.11
C GLN A 161 7.46 -21.46 -1.46
N LEU A 162 7.24 -20.59 -0.46
CA LEU A 162 6.69 -19.24 -0.67
C LEU A 162 7.61 -18.33 -1.47
N GLN A 163 8.92 -18.37 -1.20
CA GLN A 163 9.93 -17.60 -1.92
C GLN A 163 10.08 -18.02 -3.39
N LYS A 164 9.64 -19.22 -3.77
CA LYS A 164 9.63 -19.73 -5.15
C LYS A 164 8.24 -19.70 -5.80
N SER A 165 7.26 -19.19 -5.07
CA SER A 165 5.85 -19.26 -5.44
C SER A 165 5.40 -18.13 -6.35
N PHE A 166 4.15 -18.19 -6.80
CA PHE A 166 3.52 -17.08 -7.54
C PHE A 166 3.47 -15.77 -6.74
N PHE A 167 3.49 -15.85 -5.40
CA PHE A 167 3.49 -14.72 -4.47
C PHE A 167 4.87 -14.38 -3.94
N ALA A 168 5.94 -14.95 -4.51
CA ALA A 168 7.30 -14.69 -4.04
C ALA A 168 7.58 -13.19 -3.93
N SER A 169 7.12 -12.40 -4.90
CA SER A 169 7.24 -10.94 -4.89
C SER A 169 6.54 -10.32 -3.68
N GLU A 170 5.25 -10.59 -3.48
CA GLU A 170 4.45 -10.07 -2.37
C GLU A 170 4.98 -10.54 -1.00
N PHE A 171 5.32 -11.82 -0.86
CA PHE A 171 5.91 -12.39 0.34
C PHE A 171 7.24 -11.71 0.68
N ASN A 172 8.12 -11.57 -0.30
CA ASN A 172 9.41 -10.91 -0.09
C ASN A 172 9.22 -9.44 0.28
N TRP A 173 8.21 -8.78 -0.27
CA TRP A 173 7.94 -7.36 0.00
C TRP A 173 7.36 -7.10 1.38
N VAL A 174 6.39 -7.92 1.82
CA VAL A 174 5.84 -7.85 3.17
C VAL A 174 6.94 -8.11 4.21
N ASN A 175 7.76 -9.14 3.99
CA ASN A 175 8.86 -9.46 4.89
C ASN A 175 9.95 -8.37 4.90
N PHE A 176 10.28 -7.83 3.73
CA PHE A 176 11.21 -6.70 3.63
C PHE A 176 10.72 -5.49 4.45
N GLU A 177 9.45 -5.08 4.30
CA GLU A 177 8.88 -3.98 5.09
C GLU A 177 8.88 -4.26 6.60
N ARG A 178 8.55 -5.49 7.01
CA ARG A 178 8.65 -5.91 8.41
C ARG A 178 10.07 -5.73 8.94
N LEU A 179 11.07 -6.23 8.22
CA LEU A 179 12.47 -6.12 8.62
C LEU A 179 12.92 -4.66 8.73
N LEU A 180 12.50 -3.78 7.81
CA LEU A 180 12.75 -2.34 7.91
C LEU A 180 12.09 -1.72 9.14
N ARG A 181 10.82 -2.04 9.44
CA ARG A 181 10.11 -1.55 10.64
C ARG A 181 10.84 -1.91 11.94
N HIS A 182 11.41 -3.11 11.99
CA HIS A 182 12.18 -3.61 13.13
C HIS A 182 13.68 -3.25 13.07
N LYS A 183 14.10 -2.40 12.12
CA LYS A 183 15.49 -1.97 11.94
C LYS A 183 16.47 -3.14 11.77
N LYS A 184 16.00 -4.25 11.20
CA LYS A 184 16.79 -5.45 10.87
C LYS A 184 17.45 -5.28 9.50
N TRP A 185 18.39 -4.33 9.41
CA TRP A 185 18.91 -3.83 8.13
C TRP A 185 19.66 -4.90 7.32
N GLU A 186 20.57 -5.67 7.94
CA GLU A 186 21.36 -6.68 7.21
C GLU A 186 20.49 -7.83 6.68
N GLU A 187 19.47 -8.23 7.44
CA GLU A 187 18.49 -9.23 7.01
C GLU A 187 17.65 -8.69 5.85
N ALA A 188 17.13 -7.46 5.95
CA ALA A 188 16.39 -6.80 4.88
C ALA A 188 17.22 -6.68 3.59
N LYS A 189 18.52 -6.40 3.72
CA LYS A 189 19.46 -6.30 2.60
C LYS A 189 19.57 -7.61 1.81
N SER A 190 19.56 -8.75 2.50
CA SER A 190 19.62 -10.07 1.85
C SER A 190 18.41 -10.38 0.95
N MET A 191 17.29 -9.67 1.14
CA MET A 191 16.06 -9.87 0.38
C MET A 191 15.96 -9.02 -0.89
N VAL A 192 16.82 -8.01 -1.05
CA VAL A 192 16.73 -7.03 -2.14
C VAL A 192 17.62 -7.44 -3.31
N ASN A 193 17.02 -7.60 -4.48
CA ASN A 193 17.78 -7.65 -5.74
C ASN A 193 18.01 -6.23 -6.27
N PHE A 194 19.16 -5.64 -5.92
CA PHE A 194 19.51 -4.26 -6.28
C PHE A 194 19.49 -3.99 -7.80
N SER A 195 19.76 -5.00 -8.64
CA SER A 195 19.72 -4.85 -10.11
C SER A 195 18.33 -4.51 -10.65
N GLN A 196 17.27 -4.83 -9.91
CA GLN A 196 15.88 -4.64 -10.34
C GLN A 196 15.25 -3.34 -9.80
N VAL A 197 15.92 -2.63 -8.89
CA VAL A 197 15.35 -1.46 -8.18
C VAL A 197 15.18 -0.26 -9.11
N LYS A 198 16.05 -0.08 -10.11
CA LYS A 198 16.03 1.07 -11.04
C LYS A 198 14.68 1.25 -11.74
N ASN A 199 14.01 0.15 -12.05
CA ASN A 199 12.73 0.12 -12.79
C ASN A 199 11.50 -0.08 -11.89
N SER A 200 11.69 -0.10 -10.56
CA SER A 200 10.63 -0.26 -9.59
C SER A 200 9.87 1.04 -9.28
N SER A 201 8.77 0.95 -8.52
CA SER A 201 8.01 2.12 -8.06
C SER A 201 8.83 3.07 -7.20
N ASN A 202 8.42 4.33 -7.11
CA ASN A 202 9.06 5.34 -6.26
C ASN A 202 9.13 4.88 -4.79
N TRP A 203 8.06 4.31 -4.25
CA TRP A 203 8.04 3.75 -2.89
C TRP A 203 9.07 2.63 -2.69
N THR A 204 9.26 1.77 -3.68
CA THR A 204 10.29 0.73 -3.61
C THR A 204 11.68 1.35 -3.59
N LYS A 205 11.94 2.32 -4.47
CA LYS A 205 13.21 3.05 -4.50
C LYS A 205 13.52 3.72 -3.17
N LEU A 206 12.55 4.43 -2.58
CA LEU A 206 12.70 5.08 -1.27
C LEU A 206 13.05 4.09 -0.15
N LYS A 207 12.38 2.93 -0.09
CA LYS A 207 12.65 1.91 0.94
C LYS A 207 14.05 1.31 0.80
N VAL A 208 14.50 1.07 -0.44
CA VAL A 208 15.85 0.58 -0.73
C VAL A 208 16.89 1.65 -0.45
N ASP A 209 16.63 2.91 -0.77
CA ASP A 209 17.51 4.04 -0.44
C ASP A 209 17.68 4.18 1.08
N LEU A 210 16.59 4.11 1.85
CA LEU A 210 16.65 4.10 3.32
C LEU A 210 17.49 2.93 3.84
N LEU A 211 17.30 1.73 3.30
CA LEU A 211 18.09 0.54 3.65
C LEU A 211 19.58 0.78 3.38
N ASN A 212 19.92 1.33 2.21
CA ASN A 212 21.31 1.61 1.84
C ASN A 212 21.95 2.65 2.78
N LEU A 213 21.21 3.68 3.20
CA LEU A 213 21.70 4.68 4.15
C LEU A 213 21.96 4.10 5.55
N ASN A 214 21.27 3.03 5.93
CA ASN A 214 21.41 2.39 7.25
C ASN A 214 22.30 1.14 7.25
N THR A 215 22.85 0.76 6.10
CA THR A 215 23.82 -0.35 5.99
C THR A 215 25.19 0.19 5.59
N LYS A 216 26.26 -0.57 5.84
CA LYS A 216 27.66 -0.15 5.57
C LYS A 216 28.00 -0.01 4.06
N ASN A 217 27.02 0.16 3.18
CA ASN A 217 27.28 0.42 1.77
C ASN A 217 27.63 1.89 1.57
N SER A 218 28.81 2.17 1.01
CA SER A 218 29.13 3.49 0.49
C SER A 218 28.28 3.75 -0.76
N ILE A 219 27.11 4.35 -0.59
CA ILE A 219 26.33 4.89 -1.72
C ILE A 219 26.76 6.33 -1.97
N SER A 220 26.92 6.71 -3.24
CA SER A 220 27.20 8.09 -3.64
C SER A 220 25.96 8.81 -4.17
N THR A 221 24.92 8.06 -4.56
CA THR A 221 23.67 8.57 -5.10
C THR A 221 22.48 7.72 -4.63
N LEU A 222 21.31 8.36 -4.53
CA LEU A 222 20.05 7.71 -4.20
C LEU A 222 19.28 7.37 -5.48
N HIS A 223 18.56 6.25 -5.50
CA HIS A 223 17.66 5.89 -6.61
C HIS A 223 16.52 6.89 -6.78
N CYS A 224 16.10 7.55 -5.69
CA CYS A 224 15.03 8.53 -5.70
C CYS A 224 15.40 9.87 -6.37
N ASN A 225 16.68 10.11 -6.69
CA ASN A 225 17.13 11.31 -7.40
C ASN A 225 16.54 11.43 -8.82
N ASP A 226 16.11 10.31 -9.40
CA ASP A 226 15.46 10.26 -10.73
C ASP A 226 13.99 10.70 -10.70
N PHE A 227 13.43 11.01 -9.52
CA PHE A 227 12.03 11.41 -9.42
C PHE A 227 11.82 12.72 -10.15
N LYS A 228 10.84 12.75 -11.06
CA LYS A 228 10.39 14.00 -11.68
C LYS A 228 10.00 14.96 -10.57
N LYS A 229 10.52 16.19 -10.60
CA LYS A 229 10.08 17.25 -9.69
C LYS A 229 8.58 17.45 -9.88
N THR A 230 7.83 17.17 -8.82
CA THR A 230 6.40 17.45 -8.73
C THR A 230 6.19 18.57 -7.72
N ASP A 231 4.93 18.83 -7.34
CA ASP A 231 4.56 19.72 -6.24
C ASP A 231 5.46 19.55 -5.00
N ASP A 232 5.76 20.69 -4.37
CA ASP A 232 6.60 20.90 -3.19
C ASP A 232 6.12 20.12 -1.94
N LEU A 233 4.88 19.62 -1.95
CA LEU A 233 4.29 18.84 -0.86
C LEU A 233 4.21 17.33 -1.12
N ASN A 234 4.74 16.84 -2.25
CA ASN A 234 4.75 15.40 -2.52
C ASN A 234 5.58 14.64 -1.45
N PRO A 235 4.97 13.72 -0.68
CA PRO A 235 5.68 12.98 0.37
C PRO A 235 6.89 12.19 -0.14
N GLU A 236 6.81 11.58 -1.33
CA GLU A 236 7.92 10.81 -1.91
C GLU A 236 9.13 11.70 -2.20
N HIS A 237 8.88 12.91 -2.71
CA HIS A 237 9.92 13.87 -3.02
C HIS A 237 10.57 14.42 -1.74
N LEU A 238 9.76 14.77 -0.75
CA LEU A 238 10.26 15.28 0.54
C LEU A 238 11.05 14.20 1.29
N MET A 239 10.61 12.93 1.26
CA MET A 239 11.39 11.81 1.81
C MET A 239 12.74 11.68 1.10
N CYS A 240 12.76 11.78 -0.23
CA CYS A 240 14.00 11.73 -0.99
C CYS A 240 14.95 12.89 -0.62
N GLN A 241 14.44 14.12 -0.52
CA GLN A 241 15.25 15.28 -0.12
C GLN A 241 15.83 15.13 1.30
N VAL A 242 15.05 14.61 2.25
CA VAL A 242 15.53 14.34 3.62
C VAL A 242 16.65 13.29 3.62
N MET A 243 16.50 12.24 2.82
CA MET A 243 17.52 11.20 2.63
C MET A 243 18.77 11.76 1.91
N GLU A 244 18.60 12.65 0.94
CA GLU A 244 19.69 13.29 0.21
C GLU A 244 20.48 14.25 1.11
N ASP A 245 19.79 15.03 1.94
CA ASP A 245 20.43 15.90 2.93
C ASP A 245 21.23 15.09 3.96
N HIS A 246 20.70 13.94 4.40
CA HIS A 246 21.42 13.00 5.26
C HIS A 246 22.67 12.42 4.55
N LEU A 247 22.52 11.93 3.31
CA LEU A 247 23.63 11.39 2.51
C LEU A 247 24.76 12.42 2.32
N LYS A 248 24.38 13.68 2.07
CA LYS A 248 25.32 14.80 1.89
C LYS A 248 25.81 15.41 3.20
N LYS A 249 25.39 14.87 4.36
CA LYS A 249 25.71 15.39 5.70
C LYS A 249 25.41 16.88 5.85
N LYS A 250 24.34 17.36 5.20
CA LYS A 250 23.93 18.75 5.32
C LYS A 250 23.33 19.02 6.70
N PRO A 251 23.45 20.26 7.21
CA PRO A 251 22.74 20.64 8.42
C PRO A 251 21.23 20.52 8.21
N LYS A 252 20.53 20.22 9.30
CA LYS A 252 19.07 20.11 9.31
C LYS A 252 18.42 21.37 8.75
N ASN A 253 17.63 21.23 7.69
CA ASN A 253 16.91 22.32 7.05
C ASN A 253 15.50 22.48 7.68
N PRO A 254 15.24 23.54 8.48
CA PRO A 254 13.96 23.69 9.18
C PRO A 254 12.77 23.86 8.23
N ALA A 255 12.97 24.53 7.10
CA ALA A 255 11.91 24.76 6.10
C ALA A 255 11.53 23.44 5.41
N LEU A 256 12.52 22.62 5.06
CA LEU A 256 12.28 21.28 4.53
C LEU A 256 11.55 20.41 5.56
N MET A 257 11.99 20.41 6.82
CA MET A 257 11.36 19.60 7.86
C MET A 257 9.91 20.03 8.15
N ALA A 258 9.60 21.32 8.04
CA ALA A 258 8.23 21.81 8.13
C ALA A 258 7.34 21.29 6.98
N LYS A 259 7.83 21.36 5.73
CA LYS A 259 7.14 20.76 4.57
C LYS A 259 6.97 19.25 4.73
N PHE A 260 8.03 18.56 5.15
CA PHE A 260 8.03 17.13 5.41
C PHE A 260 7.00 16.74 6.46
N HIS A 261 6.92 17.47 7.57
CA HIS A 261 5.90 17.23 8.59
C HIS A 261 4.48 17.49 8.09
N LYS A 262 4.28 18.57 7.33
CA LYS A 262 2.99 18.86 6.71
C LYS A 262 2.55 17.75 5.75
N SER A 263 3.50 17.12 5.03
CA SER A 263 3.22 16.03 4.10
C SER A 263 2.72 14.74 4.78
N LEU A 264 2.95 14.57 6.09
CA LEU A 264 2.44 13.40 6.83
C LEU A 264 0.91 13.30 6.74
N ASN A 265 0.20 14.42 6.76
CA ASN A 265 -1.26 14.42 6.66
C ASN A 265 -1.77 14.03 5.26
N ALA A 266 -0.93 14.20 4.23
CA ALA A 266 -1.22 13.76 2.87
C ALA A 266 -0.79 12.29 2.63
N LEU A 267 -0.02 11.73 3.56
CA LEU A 267 0.47 10.37 3.51
C LEU A 267 -0.61 9.42 4.05
N LYS A 268 -0.74 8.25 3.44
CA LYS A 268 -1.66 7.25 3.94
C LYS A 268 -1.12 6.63 5.25
N PRO A 269 -1.99 6.26 6.21
CA PRO A 269 -1.57 5.73 7.51
C PRO A 269 -0.55 4.59 7.44
N GLU A 270 -0.66 3.71 6.43
CA GLU A 270 0.24 2.58 6.24
C GLU A 270 1.69 2.97 5.92
N TYR A 271 1.99 4.22 5.59
CA TYR A 271 3.36 4.71 5.38
C TYR A 271 3.89 5.54 6.56
N HIS A 272 3.10 5.74 7.63
CA HIS A 272 3.55 6.52 8.79
C HIS A 272 4.75 5.89 9.51
N TRP A 273 4.87 4.56 9.50
CA TRP A 273 6.06 3.88 10.01
C TRP A 273 7.30 4.26 9.20
N PHE A 274 7.18 4.32 7.88
CA PHE A 274 8.30 4.64 6.99
C PHE A 274 8.69 6.10 7.12
N TYR A 275 7.71 7.00 7.22
CA TYR A 275 7.93 8.40 7.56
C TYR A 275 8.73 8.57 8.85
N ARG A 276 8.38 7.82 9.91
CA ARG A 276 9.11 7.86 11.18
C ARG A 276 10.57 7.45 11.01
N LEU A 277 10.85 6.39 10.26
CA LEU A 277 12.23 5.96 9.99
C LEU A 277 13.02 7.01 9.19
N VAL A 278 12.41 7.63 8.16
CA VAL A 278 13.08 8.70 7.40
C VAL A 278 13.34 9.94 8.25
N LYS A 279 12.42 10.30 9.15
CA LYS A 279 12.57 11.43 10.08
C LYS A 279 13.77 11.23 11.03
N GLU A 280 14.04 10.00 11.44
CA GLU A 280 15.17 9.68 12.33
C GLU A 280 16.53 10.02 11.72
N LEU A 281 16.65 10.09 10.38
CA LEU A 281 17.89 10.51 9.70
C LEU A 281 18.31 11.97 10.00
N GLN A 282 17.41 12.77 10.58
CA GLN A 282 17.60 14.19 10.91
C GLN A 282 17.56 14.46 12.43
N SER A 283 17.72 13.39 13.22
CA SER A 283 17.85 13.42 14.69
C SER A 283 19.32 13.36 15.07
#